data_AF-X0Y5Q2-F1
#
_entry.id   AF-X0Y5Q2-F1
#
_cell.length_a   1.000
_cell.length_b   1.000
_cell.length_c   1.000
_cell.angle_alpha   90.00
_cell.angle_beta   90.00
_cell.angle_gamma   90.00
#
_symmetry.space_group_name_H-M   'P 1'
#
loop_
_entity.id
_entity.type
_entity.pdbx_description
1 polymer ?
#
loop_
_entity_poly.entity_id
_entity_poly.type
_entity_poly.pdbx_seq_one_letter_code
_entity_poly.pdbx_strand_id
1 'polypeptide(L)'
;GTLALATGRGRVAEGGSWVWPVLAGGFLALHFAFWIASLQQTSVVTSVVLVTTNPLFVGLASPFLLRERVPAATWAGIAVASVGAATMAAEDFGEGMGAVVGDVYALIGAVFGAAYLMMGRRARPQMSWLRYIGAVYPVAAVLLLASVLVTGEPLTGYSAKTFLMFGLLALVPQLIGHSAINWALGYVPAALVAVAILGEPVGATALAAFILKET
;
A
#
# COMPACT_ATOMS: atom_id res chain seq x y z
N GLY A 1 40.63 -14.06 -22.81
CA GLY A 1 39.61 -15.08 -22.54
C GLY A 1 38.54 -14.48 -21.68
N THR A 2 37.73 -13.61 -22.30
CA THR A 2 36.91 -12.59 -21.62
C THR A 2 35.52 -12.70 -22.20
N LEU A 3 34.72 -13.70 -21.79
CA LEU A 3 33.31 -13.89 -22.18
C LEU A 3 32.67 -15.11 -21.48
N ALA A 4 32.71 -15.16 -20.14
CA ALA A 4 32.06 -16.25 -19.38
C ALA A 4 31.35 -15.81 -18.09
N LEU A 5 30.97 -14.53 -17.96
CA LEU A 5 30.27 -14.01 -16.76
C LEU A 5 28.89 -13.40 -17.03
N ALA A 6 28.33 -13.61 -18.22
CA ALA A 6 26.99 -13.14 -18.56
C ALA A 6 26.02 -14.33 -18.65
N THR A 7 25.54 -14.82 -17.50
CA THR A 7 24.23 -15.51 -17.33
C THR A 7 24.05 -15.97 -15.88
N GLY A 8 24.18 -15.03 -14.93
CA GLY A 8 23.64 -15.20 -13.59
C GLY A 8 22.12 -15.05 -13.56
N ARG A 9 21.38 -15.78 -14.41
CA ARG A 9 19.94 -15.96 -14.21
C ARG A 9 19.80 -16.92 -13.03
N GLY A 10 19.82 -16.34 -11.82
CA GLY A 10 19.58 -17.06 -10.58
C GLY A 10 18.31 -17.90 -10.74
N ARG A 11 18.47 -19.22 -10.61
CA ARG A 11 17.37 -20.16 -10.47
C ARG A 11 16.48 -19.63 -9.34
N VAL A 12 15.30 -19.12 -9.69
CA VAL A 12 14.27 -18.79 -8.71
C VAL A 12 13.97 -20.11 -8.01
N ALA A 13 14.36 -20.22 -6.74
CA ALA A 13 14.12 -21.42 -5.96
C ALA A 13 12.62 -21.72 -5.97
N GLU A 14 12.24 -22.91 -6.42
CA GLU A 14 10.82 -23.31 -6.50
C GLU A 14 10.18 -23.60 -5.13
N GLY A 15 10.87 -23.31 -4.02
CA GLY A 15 10.47 -23.70 -2.65
C GLY A 15 10.31 -22.55 -1.66
N GLY A 16 10.02 -21.31 -2.11
CA GLY A 16 9.76 -20.19 -1.20
C GLY A 16 8.49 -20.42 -0.35
N SER A 17 8.56 -20.13 0.95
CA SER A 17 7.43 -20.32 1.86
C SER A 17 6.22 -19.46 1.48
N TRP A 18 5.04 -20.09 1.39
CA TRP A 18 3.76 -19.42 1.08
C TRP A 18 3.17 -18.63 2.25
N VAL A 19 3.70 -18.78 3.46
CA VAL A 19 3.17 -18.07 4.63
C VAL A 19 3.25 -16.55 4.46
N TRP A 20 4.37 -16.05 3.95
CA TRP A 20 4.61 -14.62 3.79
C TRP A 20 3.71 -13.96 2.74
N PRO A 21 3.56 -14.48 1.50
CA PRO A 21 2.63 -13.89 0.54
C PRO A 21 1.16 -14.02 0.98
N VAL A 22 0.77 -15.09 1.68
CA VAL A 22 -0.61 -15.20 2.20
C VAL A 22 -0.88 -14.15 3.29
N LEU A 23 0.05 -13.97 4.24
CA LEU A 23 -0.05 -12.91 5.24
C LEU A 23 -0.02 -11.52 4.59
N ALA A 24 0.81 -11.31 3.57
CA ALA A 24 0.84 -10.07 2.81
C ALA A 24 -0.51 -9.78 2.13
N GLY A 25 -1.16 -10.79 1.55
CA GLY A 25 -2.51 -10.66 0.99
C GLY A 25 -3.56 -10.32 2.04
N GLY A 26 -3.48 -10.91 3.24
CA GLY A 26 -4.34 -10.55 4.37
C GLY A 26 -4.17 -9.11 4.82
N PHE A 27 -2.93 -8.66 4.99
CA PHE A 27 -2.65 -7.27 5.32
C PHE A 27 -3.04 -6.29 4.21
N LEU A 28 -2.90 -6.69 2.94
CA LEU A 28 -3.36 -5.89 1.81
C LEU A 28 -4.89 -5.72 1.81
N ALA A 29 -5.65 -6.78 2.15
CA ALA A 29 -7.10 -6.68 2.31
C ALA A 29 -7.48 -5.68 3.40
N LEU A 30 -6.85 -5.79 4.57
CA LEU A 30 -7.10 -4.89 5.70
C LEU A 30 -6.71 -3.45 5.36
N HIS A 31 -5.56 -3.25 4.72
CA HIS A 31 -5.13 -1.95 4.21
C HIS A 31 -6.21 -1.32 3.32
N PHE A 32 -6.71 -2.04 2.32
CA PHE A 32 -7.76 -1.51 1.44
C PHE A 32 -9.08 -1.28 2.16
N ALA A 33 -9.50 -2.19 3.04
CA ALA A 33 -10.75 -2.02 3.78
C ALA A 33 -10.75 -0.72 4.60
N PHE A 34 -9.66 -0.47 5.35
CA PHE A 34 -9.54 0.75 6.16
C PHE A 34 -9.29 2.01 5.33
N TRP A 35 -8.52 1.92 4.25
CA TRP A 35 -8.30 3.08 3.37
C TRP A 35 -9.57 3.50 2.61
N ILE A 36 -10.35 2.56 2.10
CA ILE A 36 -11.62 2.89 1.45
C ILE A 36 -12.63 3.42 2.48
N ALA A 37 -12.63 2.89 3.71
CA ALA A 37 -13.46 3.41 4.79
C ALA A 37 -13.09 4.86 5.16
N SER A 38 -11.80 5.23 5.13
CA SER A 38 -11.40 6.63 5.42
C SER A 38 -11.90 7.61 4.37
N LEU A 39 -11.88 7.24 3.08
CA LEU A 39 -12.37 8.08 1.98
C LEU A 39 -13.87 8.40 2.06
N GLN A 40 -14.63 7.65 2.87
CA GLN A 40 -16.04 7.93 3.12
C GLN A 40 -16.28 8.96 4.23
N GLN A 41 -15.23 9.34 4.96
CA GLN A 41 -15.34 10.11 6.20
C GLN A 41 -14.48 11.39 6.19
N THR A 42 -13.37 11.41 5.45
CA THR A 42 -12.49 12.59 5.26
C THR A 42 -12.20 12.82 3.77
N SER A 43 -11.51 13.93 3.44
CA SER A 43 -11.11 14.31 2.09
C SER A 43 -10.16 13.29 1.44
N VAL A 44 -10.07 13.30 0.11
CA VAL A 44 -9.11 12.45 -0.62
C VAL A 44 -7.69 12.84 -0.25
N VAL A 45 -7.43 14.14 -0.11
CA VAL A 45 -6.12 14.66 0.24
C VAL A 45 -5.67 14.15 1.61
N THR A 46 -6.46 14.38 2.68
CA THR A 46 -6.12 13.97 4.04
C THR A 46 -6.01 12.44 4.13
N SER A 47 -6.96 11.70 3.56
CA SER A 47 -6.95 10.25 3.55
C SER A 47 -5.69 9.67 2.91
N VAL A 48 -5.28 10.16 1.74
CA VAL A 48 -4.11 9.63 1.02
C VAL A 48 -2.81 10.02 1.73
N VAL A 49 -2.72 11.24 2.27
CA VAL A 49 -1.54 11.66 3.04
C VAL A 49 -1.38 10.78 4.29
N LEU A 50 -2.45 10.52 5.03
CA LEU A 50 -2.40 9.70 6.24
C LEU A 50 -2.15 8.22 5.93
N VAL A 51 -2.82 7.64 4.94
CA VAL A 51 -2.62 6.22 4.60
C VAL A 51 -1.21 5.95 4.07
N THR A 52 -0.55 6.94 3.48
CA THR A 52 0.81 6.82 2.94
C THR A 52 1.89 7.07 3.99
N THR A 53 1.53 7.24 5.26
CA THR A 53 2.47 7.27 6.41
C THR A 53 3.11 5.92 6.74
N ASN A 54 2.88 4.88 5.92
CA ASN A 54 3.58 3.59 5.92
C ASN A 54 5.08 3.68 6.24
N PRO A 55 5.87 4.64 5.70
CA PRO A 55 7.29 4.77 5.99
C PRO A 55 7.63 4.85 7.47
N LEU A 56 6.78 5.49 8.29
CA LEU A 56 6.96 5.56 9.73
C LEU A 56 6.98 4.16 10.34
N PHE A 57 5.95 3.39 10.07
CA PHE A 57 5.79 2.03 10.62
C PHE A 57 6.83 1.07 10.03
N VAL A 58 7.10 1.15 8.73
CA VAL A 58 8.14 0.33 8.08
C VAL A 58 9.52 0.68 8.64
N GLY A 59 9.85 1.96 8.81
CA GLY A 59 11.12 2.42 9.36
C GLY A 59 11.34 1.94 10.80
N LEU A 60 10.30 2.01 11.64
CA LEU A 60 10.36 1.51 13.02
C LEU A 60 10.50 -0.02 13.10
N ALA A 61 9.79 -0.76 12.25
CA ALA A 61 9.72 -2.22 12.35
C ALA A 61 10.81 -2.97 11.55
N SER A 62 11.35 -2.38 10.47
CA SER A 62 12.34 -3.03 9.58
C SER A 62 13.63 -3.48 10.30
N PRO A 63 14.23 -2.71 11.22
CA PRO A 63 15.42 -3.15 11.95
C PRO A 63 15.21 -4.43 12.75
N PHE A 64 14.00 -4.65 13.28
CA PHE A 64 13.68 -5.78 14.14
C PHE A 64 13.18 -6.99 13.34
N LEU A 65 12.27 -6.78 12.38
CA LEU A 65 11.61 -7.85 11.64
C LEU A 65 12.40 -8.31 10.41
N LEU A 66 13.03 -7.37 9.71
CA LEU A 66 13.76 -7.62 8.47
C LEU A 66 15.28 -7.58 8.67
N ARG A 67 15.76 -7.08 9.82
CA ARG A 67 17.19 -6.83 10.09
C ARG A 67 17.81 -5.87 9.06
N GLU A 68 16.99 -5.02 8.45
CA GLU A 68 17.42 -3.99 7.52
C GLU A 68 17.75 -2.71 8.26
N ARG A 69 18.92 -2.12 8.00
CA ARG A 69 19.29 -0.81 8.54
C ARG A 69 18.55 0.27 7.76
N VAL A 70 17.98 1.23 8.48
CA VAL A 70 17.31 2.40 7.89
C VAL A 70 18.30 3.56 7.84
N PRO A 71 18.67 4.06 6.63
CA PRO A 71 19.58 5.19 6.50
C PRO A 71 19.04 6.46 7.19
N ALA A 72 19.94 7.31 7.70
CA ALA A 72 19.55 8.59 8.32
C ALA A 72 18.74 9.49 7.38
N ALA A 73 19.06 9.49 6.08
CA ALA A 73 18.30 10.21 5.07
C ALA A 73 16.84 9.74 4.96
N THR A 74 16.58 8.43 5.11
CA THR A 74 15.23 7.87 5.14
C THR A 74 14.47 8.36 6.39
N TRP A 75 15.13 8.41 7.55
CA TRP A 75 14.52 8.98 8.76
C TRP A 75 14.18 10.45 8.62
N ALA A 76 15.02 11.25 7.96
CA ALA A 76 14.71 12.64 7.67
C ALA A 76 13.45 12.76 6.78
N GLY A 77 13.33 11.94 5.74
CA GLY A 77 12.13 11.89 4.90
C GLY A 77 10.87 11.47 5.67
N ILE A 78 10.98 10.46 6.53
CA ILE A 78 9.88 10.02 7.42
C ILE A 78 9.46 11.16 8.35
N ALA A 79 10.40 11.88 8.95
CA ALA A 79 10.10 12.99 9.85
C ALA A 79 9.32 14.10 9.14
N VAL A 80 9.78 14.53 7.95
CA VAL A 80 9.09 15.54 7.13
C VAL A 80 7.68 15.08 6.76
N ALA A 81 7.54 13.85 6.29
CA ALA A 81 6.24 13.29 5.94
C ALA A 81 5.29 13.20 7.15
N SER A 82 5.81 12.82 8.31
CA SER A 82 5.02 12.71 9.55
C SER A 82 4.54 14.07 10.05
N VAL A 83 5.37 15.12 9.90
CA VAL A 83 4.95 16.49 10.20
C VAL A 83 3.83 16.93 9.26
N GLY A 84 3.98 16.73 7.94
CA GLY A 84 2.93 17.07 6.98
C GLY A 84 1.62 16.33 7.26
N ALA A 85 1.69 15.04 7.53
CA ALA A 85 0.54 14.23 7.93
C ALA A 85 -0.13 14.72 9.22
N ALA A 86 0.66 15.09 10.24
CA ALA A 86 0.12 15.64 11.49
C ALA A 86 -0.52 17.02 11.28
N THR A 87 0.02 17.85 10.39
CA THR A 87 -0.59 19.14 10.03
C THR A 87 -1.94 18.95 9.37
N MET A 88 -2.06 18.02 8.43
CA MET A 88 -3.34 17.72 7.78
C MET A 88 -4.38 17.18 8.77
N ALA A 89 -4.03 16.18 9.56
CA ALA A 89 -4.95 15.65 10.58
C ALA A 89 -5.35 16.69 11.65
N ALA A 90 -4.55 17.74 11.85
CA ALA A 90 -4.88 18.81 12.77
C ALA A 90 -6.06 19.67 12.29
N GLU A 91 -6.21 19.83 10.97
CA GLU A 91 -7.29 20.62 10.35
C GLU A 91 -8.65 19.92 10.50
N ASP A 92 -8.67 18.60 10.36
CA ASP A 92 -9.87 17.75 10.47
C ASP A 92 -10.56 17.82 11.85
N PHE A 93 -9.84 18.18 12.93
CA PHE A 93 -10.47 18.42 14.24
C PHE A 93 -11.48 19.58 14.21
N GLY A 94 -11.33 20.52 13.28
CA GLY A 94 -12.27 21.62 13.05
C GLY A 94 -13.47 21.23 12.16
N GLU A 95 -13.36 20.14 11.40
CA GLU A 95 -14.37 19.70 10.41
C GLU A 95 -15.43 18.75 11.00
N GLY A 96 -15.10 18.07 12.10
CA GLY A 96 -16.04 17.29 12.90
C GLY A 96 -15.60 15.84 13.16
N MET A 97 -16.40 15.11 13.95
CA MET A 97 -16.05 13.76 14.41
C MET A 97 -15.91 12.75 13.26
N GLY A 98 -16.64 12.94 12.15
CA GLY A 98 -16.53 12.10 10.96
C GLY A 98 -15.12 12.12 10.37
N ALA A 99 -14.59 13.31 10.12
CA ALA A 99 -13.25 13.52 9.56
C ALA A 99 -12.17 12.84 10.41
N VAL A 100 -12.22 13.05 11.74
CA VAL A 100 -11.30 12.41 12.70
C VAL A 100 -11.39 10.87 12.67
N VAL A 101 -12.59 10.30 12.51
CA VAL A 101 -12.74 8.84 12.35
C VAL A 101 -12.14 8.37 11.02
N GLY A 102 -12.30 9.15 9.96
CA GLY A 102 -11.63 8.93 8.68
C GLY A 102 -10.11 8.88 8.81
N ASP A 103 -9.53 9.82 9.54
CA ASP A 103 -8.09 9.87 9.79
C ASP A 103 -7.58 8.65 10.54
N VAL A 104 -8.32 8.21 11.56
CA VAL A 104 -8.00 6.99 12.31
C VAL A 104 -8.03 5.78 11.38
N TYR A 105 -9.03 5.66 10.51
CA TYR A 105 -9.07 4.59 9.50
C TYR A 105 -7.91 4.67 8.52
N ALA A 106 -7.53 5.86 8.05
CA ALA A 106 -6.38 6.02 7.17
C ALA A 106 -5.07 5.58 7.86
N LEU A 107 -4.87 5.94 9.13
CA LEU A 107 -3.70 5.52 9.92
C LEU A 107 -3.67 4.01 10.19
N ILE A 108 -4.82 3.39 10.48
CA ILE A 108 -4.91 1.93 10.60
C ILE A 108 -4.58 1.27 9.25
N GLY A 109 -5.11 1.82 8.16
CA GLY A 109 -4.75 1.45 6.80
C GLY A 109 -3.24 1.54 6.59
N ALA A 110 -2.58 2.57 7.11
CA ALA A 110 -1.14 2.74 6.99
C ALA A 110 -0.35 1.65 7.75
N VAL A 111 -0.79 1.27 8.96
CA VAL A 111 -0.18 0.16 9.71
C VAL A 111 -0.25 -1.14 8.92
N PHE A 112 -1.41 -1.44 8.32
CA PHE A 112 -1.56 -2.64 7.50
C PHE A 112 -0.81 -2.55 6.17
N GLY A 113 -0.73 -1.37 5.56
CA GLY A 113 0.10 -1.12 4.38
C GLY A 113 1.58 -1.40 4.67
N ALA A 114 2.08 -0.93 5.81
CA ALA A 114 3.43 -1.24 6.27
C ALA A 114 3.65 -2.73 6.51
N ALA A 115 2.70 -3.42 7.16
CA ALA A 115 2.77 -4.87 7.38
C ALA A 115 2.82 -5.64 6.05
N TYR A 116 1.99 -5.26 5.08
CA TYR A 116 2.00 -5.78 3.71
C TYR A 116 3.38 -5.61 3.05
N LEU A 117 3.96 -4.40 3.08
CA LEU A 117 5.28 -4.15 2.51
C LEU A 117 6.38 -4.99 3.18
N MET A 118 6.33 -5.15 4.50
CA MET A 118 7.31 -5.95 5.23
C MET A 118 7.20 -7.44 4.90
N MET A 119 5.98 -7.99 4.86
CA MET A 119 5.77 -9.39 4.47
C MET A 119 6.20 -9.60 3.01
N GLY A 120 5.91 -8.64 2.14
CA GLY A 120 6.35 -8.64 0.76
C GLY A 120 7.85 -8.63 0.61
N ARG A 121 8.55 -7.78 1.37
CA ARG A 121 10.02 -7.74 1.39
C ARG A 121 10.63 -9.06 1.86
N ARG A 122 9.98 -9.76 2.79
CA ARG A 122 10.43 -11.08 3.26
C ARG A 122 10.20 -12.18 2.22
N ALA A 123 9.08 -12.13 1.50
CA ALA A 123 8.72 -13.12 0.48
C ALA A 123 9.47 -12.95 -0.85
N ARG A 124 9.53 -11.73 -1.39
CA ARG A 124 9.94 -11.45 -2.78
C ARG A 124 11.35 -11.90 -3.15
N PRO A 125 12.38 -11.82 -2.28
CA PRO A 125 13.70 -12.35 -2.59
C PRO A 125 13.73 -13.88 -2.76
N GLN A 126 12.72 -14.60 -2.26
CA GLN A 126 12.67 -16.06 -2.22
C GLN A 126 11.77 -16.67 -3.32
N MET A 127 11.11 -15.85 -4.13
CA MET A 127 10.19 -16.32 -5.18
C MET A 127 10.08 -15.32 -6.34
N SER A 128 9.61 -15.79 -7.49
CA SER A 128 9.37 -14.91 -8.65
C SER A 128 8.28 -13.89 -8.34
N TRP A 129 8.37 -12.71 -8.97
CA TRP A 129 7.38 -11.65 -8.85
C TRP A 129 5.95 -12.12 -9.19
N LEU A 130 5.77 -12.87 -10.29
CA LEU A 130 4.46 -13.40 -10.69
C LEU A 130 3.87 -14.36 -9.64
N ARG A 131 4.67 -15.28 -9.09
CA ARG A 131 4.21 -16.18 -8.00
C ARG A 131 3.80 -15.40 -6.75
N TYR A 132 4.53 -14.34 -6.41
CA TYR A 132 4.22 -13.51 -5.25
C TYR A 132 2.88 -12.79 -5.43
N ILE A 133 2.72 -11.99 -6.49
CA ILE A 133 1.48 -11.24 -6.72
C ILE A 133 0.29 -12.18 -6.99
N GLY A 134 0.54 -13.33 -7.62
CA GLY A 134 -0.46 -14.38 -7.86
C GLY A 134 -0.96 -15.07 -6.59
N ALA A 135 -0.28 -14.92 -5.45
CA ALA A 135 -0.81 -15.33 -4.15
C ALA A 135 -1.42 -14.16 -3.37
N VAL A 136 -0.74 -13.01 -3.34
CA VAL A 136 -1.19 -11.84 -2.57
C VAL A 136 -2.55 -11.33 -3.05
N TYR A 137 -2.72 -11.12 -4.36
CA TYR A 137 -3.93 -10.47 -4.87
C TYR A 137 -5.18 -11.34 -4.76
N PRO A 138 -5.14 -12.65 -5.07
CA PRO A 138 -6.31 -13.50 -4.84
C PRO A 138 -6.69 -13.62 -3.37
N VAL A 139 -5.71 -13.71 -2.45
CA VAL A 139 -6.00 -13.72 -1.00
C VAL A 139 -6.71 -12.43 -0.61
N ALA A 140 -6.20 -11.27 -1.04
CA ALA A 140 -6.83 -9.99 -0.73
C ALA A 140 -8.25 -9.89 -1.31
N ALA A 141 -8.42 -10.30 -2.57
CA ALA A 141 -9.70 -10.29 -3.27
C ALA A 141 -10.74 -11.19 -2.59
N VAL A 142 -10.36 -12.40 -2.18
CA VAL A 142 -11.26 -13.33 -1.50
C VAL A 142 -11.70 -12.78 -0.14
N LEU A 143 -10.79 -12.18 0.63
CA LEU A 143 -11.12 -11.61 1.94
C LEU A 143 -12.05 -10.40 1.82
N LEU A 144 -11.80 -9.50 0.86
CA LEU A 144 -12.66 -8.35 0.59
C LEU A 144 -14.01 -8.77 -0.01
N LEU A 145 -14.04 -9.80 -0.87
CA LEU A 145 -15.29 -10.35 -1.36
C LEU A 145 -16.10 -10.97 -0.23
N ALA A 146 -15.46 -11.70 0.67
CA ALA A 146 -16.11 -12.27 1.85
C ALA A 146 -16.70 -11.16 2.73
N SER A 147 -16.01 -10.04 2.94
CA SER A 147 -16.58 -8.93 3.70
C SER A 147 -17.83 -8.34 3.03
N VAL A 148 -17.81 -8.14 1.71
CA VAL A 148 -18.98 -7.67 0.95
C VAL A 148 -20.18 -8.62 1.10
N LEU A 149 -19.93 -9.93 1.04
CA LEU A 149 -20.98 -10.94 1.23
C LEU A 149 -21.53 -10.96 2.65
N VAL A 150 -20.68 -10.78 3.66
CA VAL A 150 -21.08 -10.74 5.07
C VAL A 150 -21.88 -9.49 5.40
N THR A 151 -21.52 -8.34 4.82
CA THR A 151 -22.25 -7.07 5.03
C THR A 151 -23.51 -6.97 4.18
N GLY A 152 -23.72 -7.86 3.21
CA GLY A 152 -24.89 -7.86 2.35
C GLY A 152 -24.88 -6.74 1.30
N GLU A 153 -23.70 -6.20 0.97
CA GLU A 153 -23.55 -5.16 -0.04
C GLU A 153 -23.81 -5.73 -1.45
N PRO A 154 -24.46 -4.98 -2.35
CA PRO A 154 -24.80 -5.49 -3.68
C PRO A 154 -23.54 -5.68 -4.54
N LEU A 155 -23.37 -6.86 -5.13
CA LEU A 155 -22.27 -7.12 -6.08
C LEU A 155 -22.54 -6.59 -7.49
N THR A 156 -23.81 -6.33 -7.81
CA THR A 156 -24.28 -5.94 -9.14
C THR A 156 -25.35 -4.87 -9.04
N GLY A 157 -25.76 -4.31 -10.17
CA GLY A 157 -26.76 -3.24 -10.22
C GLY A 157 -26.15 -1.84 -10.23
N TYR A 158 -24.82 -1.73 -10.23
CA TYR A 158 -24.12 -0.47 -10.47
C TYR A 158 -24.17 -0.04 -11.94
N SER A 159 -23.99 1.26 -12.17
CA SER A 159 -23.94 1.82 -13.52
C SER A 159 -22.74 1.30 -14.32
N ALA A 160 -22.83 1.34 -15.65
CA ALA A 160 -21.69 1.00 -16.52
C ALA A 160 -20.46 1.88 -16.24
N LYS A 161 -20.67 3.15 -15.88
CA LYS A 161 -19.59 4.05 -15.46
C LYS A 161 -18.89 3.55 -14.19
N THR A 162 -19.64 3.07 -13.20
CA THR A 162 -19.09 2.52 -11.96
C THR A 162 -18.25 1.27 -12.24
N PHE A 163 -18.75 0.35 -13.06
CA PHE A 163 -17.96 -0.82 -13.47
C PHE A 163 -16.71 -0.45 -14.25
N LEU A 164 -16.76 0.58 -15.10
CA LEU A 164 -15.57 1.11 -15.77
C LEU A 164 -14.56 1.63 -14.74
N MET A 165 -14.99 2.37 -13.72
CA MET A 165 -14.10 2.84 -12.66
C MET A 165 -13.51 1.69 -11.85
N PHE A 166 -14.28 0.65 -11.51
CA PHE A 166 -13.74 -0.56 -10.87
C PHE A 166 -12.67 -1.24 -11.74
N GLY A 167 -12.90 -1.34 -13.05
CA GLY A 167 -11.91 -1.86 -14.00
C GLY A 167 -10.63 -1.02 -14.04
N LEU A 168 -10.76 0.31 -14.07
CA LEU A 168 -9.60 1.21 -14.05
C LEU A 168 -8.83 1.14 -12.73
N LEU A 169 -9.52 1.04 -11.59
CA LEU A 169 -8.87 0.83 -10.28
C LEU A 169 -8.13 -0.51 -10.22
N ALA A 170 -8.74 -1.58 -10.74
CA ALA A 170 -8.09 -2.89 -10.78
C ALA A 170 -6.87 -2.92 -11.71
N LEU A 171 -6.91 -2.20 -12.83
CA LEU A 171 -5.83 -2.20 -13.82
C LEU A 171 -4.70 -1.21 -13.47
N VAL A 172 -5.03 0.02 -13.09
CA VAL A 172 -4.05 1.10 -12.96
C VAL A 172 -3.36 1.06 -11.60
N PRO A 173 -3.98 1.49 -10.47
CA PRO A 173 -3.29 1.48 -9.19
C PRO A 173 -2.99 0.05 -8.71
N GLN A 174 -3.91 -0.90 -8.89
CA GLN A 174 -3.68 -2.27 -8.39
C GLN A 174 -2.69 -3.06 -9.25
N LEU A 175 -3.00 -3.29 -10.54
CA LEU A 175 -2.15 -4.16 -11.36
C LEU A 175 -0.85 -3.49 -11.80
N ILE A 176 -0.84 -2.19 -12.12
CA ILE A 176 0.40 -1.49 -12.50
C ILE A 176 1.13 -0.97 -11.26
N GLY A 177 0.47 -0.13 -10.45
CA GLY A 177 1.07 0.54 -9.29
C GLY A 177 1.60 -0.41 -8.22
N HIS A 178 0.72 -1.17 -7.57
CA HIS A 178 1.12 -2.10 -6.51
C HIS A 178 2.04 -3.21 -7.02
N SER A 179 1.92 -3.62 -8.28
CA SER A 179 2.85 -4.63 -8.81
C SER A 179 4.25 -4.07 -9.04
N ALA A 180 4.40 -2.78 -9.39
CA ALA A 180 5.70 -2.12 -9.43
C ALA A 180 6.34 -2.01 -8.04
N ILE A 181 5.55 -1.64 -7.03
CA ILE A 181 5.97 -1.66 -5.61
C ILE A 181 6.45 -3.06 -5.21
N ASN A 182 5.64 -4.08 -5.49
CA ASN A 182 5.96 -5.48 -5.20
C ASN A 182 7.18 -6.00 -5.95
N TRP A 183 7.39 -5.52 -7.17
CA TRP A 183 8.59 -5.85 -7.92
C TRP A 183 9.83 -5.29 -7.21
N ALA A 184 9.79 -4.01 -6.81
CA ALA A 184 10.87 -3.30 -6.13
C ALA A 184 11.25 -3.92 -4.78
N LEU A 185 10.28 -4.46 -4.02
CA LEU A 185 10.54 -5.17 -2.76
C LEU A 185 11.46 -6.40 -2.92
N GLY A 186 11.67 -6.92 -4.13
CA GLY A 186 12.67 -7.97 -4.37
C GLY A 186 14.12 -7.47 -4.30
N TYR A 187 14.34 -6.17 -4.52
CA TYR A 187 15.66 -5.61 -4.80
C TYR A 187 16.04 -4.47 -3.85
N VAL A 188 15.05 -3.76 -3.32
CA VAL A 188 15.24 -2.54 -2.53
C VAL A 188 14.72 -2.77 -1.09
N PRO A 189 15.38 -2.22 -0.05
CA PRO A 189 14.89 -2.27 1.32
C PRO A 189 13.47 -1.73 1.46
N ALA A 190 12.68 -2.33 2.36
CA ALA A 190 11.26 -1.98 2.52
C ALA A 190 11.07 -0.49 2.86
N ALA A 191 11.91 0.06 3.73
CA ALA A 191 11.82 1.46 4.15
C ALA A 191 12.02 2.44 2.99
N LEU A 192 12.90 2.10 2.03
CA LEU A 192 13.17 2.95 0.88
C LEU A 192 12.02 2.88 -0.15
N VAL A 193 11.46 1.68 -0.36
CA VAL A 193 10.25 1.51 -1.17
C VAL A 193 9.08 2.28 -0.55
N ALA A 194 8.90 2.20 0.76
CA ALA A 194 7.85 2.94 1.46
C ALA A 194 8.01 4.46 1.27
N VAL A 195 9.22 5.02 1.39
CA VAL A 195 9.43 6.46 1.15
C VAL A 195 9.09 6.85 -0.28
N ALA A 196 9.34 6.00 -1.28
CA ALA A 196 8.96 6.28 -2.66
C ALA A 196 7.43 6.35 -2.86
N ILE A 197 6.65 5.66 -2.02
CA ILE A 197 5.18 5.71 -2.01
C ILE A 197 4.66 7.09 -1.60
N LEU A 198 5.47 7.94 -0.92
CA LEU A 198 5.11 9.33 -0.65
C LEU A 198 4.92 10.18 -1.92
N GLY A 199 5.24 9.65 -3.11
CA GLY A 199 4.82 10.26 -4.38
C GLY A 199 3.31 10.13 -4.66
N GLU A 200 2.62 9.15 -4.07
CA GLU A 200 1.17 8.96 -4.21
C GLU A 200 0.36 10.16 -3.74
N PRO A 201 0.54 10.71 -2.53
CA PRO A 201 -0.20 11.90 -2.11
C PRO A 201 0.05 13.09 -3.04
N VAL A 202 1.27 13.30 -3.54
CA VAL A 202 1.54 14.40 -4.50
C VAL A 202 0.68 14.26 -5.75
N GLY A 203 0.62 13.06 -6.32
CA GLY A 203 -0.21 12.78 -7.50
C GLY A 203 -1.71 12.84 -7.20
N ALA A 204 -2.14 12.25 -6.08
CA ALA A 204 -3.52 12.23 -5.65
C ALA A 204 -4.05 13.63 -5.35
N THR A 205 -3.29 14.46 -4.62
CA THR A 205 -3.65 15.85 -4.32
C THR A 205 -3.76 16.67 -5.59
N ALA A 206 -2.81 16.54 -6.53
CA ALA A 206 -2.90 17.23 -7.82
C ALA A 206 -4.18 16.83 -8.58
N LEU A 207 -4.48 15.53 -8.65
CA LEU A 207 -5.69 15.02 -9.31
C LEU A 207 -6.97 15.46 -8.58
N ALA A 208 -6.99 15.42 -7.25
CA ALA A 208 -8.12 15.86 -6.44
C ALA A 208 -8.40 17.35 -6.65
N ALA A 209 -7.37 18.19 -6.71
CA ALA A 209 -7.52 19.61 -7.00
C ALA A 209 -8.12 19.87 -8.40
N PHE A 210 -7.64 19.17 -9.43
CA PHE A 210 -8.13 19.39 -10.80
C PHE A 210 -9.50 18.75 -11.08
N ILE A 211 -9.76 17.56 -10.53
CA ILE A 211 -10.95 16.76 -10.87
C ILE A 211 -12.06 16.96 -9.85
N LEU A 212 -11.72 16.93 -8.56
CA LEU A 212 -12.68 16.99 -7.45
C LEU A 212 -12.85 18.41 -6.90
N LYS A 213 -11.93 19.33 -7.25
CA LYS A 213 -11.89 20.71 -6.73
C LYS A 213 -11.72 20.77 -5.21
N GLU A 214 -11.06 19.77 -4.64
CA GLU A 214 -10.56 19.79 -3.27
C GLU A 214 -9.34 20.73 -3.21
N THR A 215 -9.24 21.56 -2.17
CA THR A 215 -8.15 22.52 -1.97
C THR A 215 -7.40 22.24 -0.70
#